data_AF-A0A518AM33-F1
#
_entry.id   AF-A0A518AM33-F1
#
_cell.length_a   1.000
_cell.length_b   1.000
_cell.length_c   1.000
_cell.angle_alpha   90.00
_cell.angle_beta   90.00
_cell.angle_gamma   90.00
#
_symmetry.space_group_name_H-M   'P 1'
#
loop_
_entity.id
_entity.type
_entity.pdbx_description
1 polymer ?
#
loop_
_entity_poly.entity_id
_entity_poly.type
_entity_poly.pdbx_seq_one_letter_code
_entity_poly.pdbx_strand_id
1 'polypeptide(L)'
;MNENQIKFLAAYRECGIVSEAAKIADVHVSTHYRWLSNDEDYAQQFQQAQAEAANVLEEEARRRAVEGVRRYKFNRNGAPILHPETGEPYYEHAYSDSLLIVLLKANNPTKFGDKIEQTHKGDQKAPVHVYLPDNGRGRANLVEG
;
A
#
# COMPACT_ATOMS: atom_id res chain seq x y z
N MET A 1 25.20 -6.37 5.04
CA MET A 1 24.44 -5.75 6.16
C MET A 1 25.17 -5.79 7.52
N ASN A 2 24.92 -4.78 8.36
CA ASN A 2 25.36 -4.68 9.76
C ASN A 2 24.30 -5.18 10.76
N GLU A 3 24.66 -5.29 12.04
CA GLU A 3 23.77 -5.82 13.09
C GLU A 3 22.48 -5.01 13.26
N ASN A 4 22.58 -3.67 13.23
CA ASN A 4 21.41 -2.79 13.41
C ASN A 4 20.45 -2.90 12.21
N GLN A 5 20.97 -3.04 10.99
CA GLN A 5 20.18 -3.31 9.79
C GLN A 5 19.44 -4.65 9.90
N ILE A 6 20.11 -5.70 10.38
CA ILE A 6 19.49 -7.02 10.58
C ILE A 6 18.35 -6.95 11.59
N LYS A 7 18.59 -6.34 12.77
CA LYS A 7 17.57 -6.13 13.81
C LYS A 7 16.39 -5.32 13.30
N PHE A 8 16.66 -4.25 12.55
CA PHE A 8 15.63 -3.40 11.96
C PHE A 8 14.77 -4.19 10.97
N LEU A 9 15.38 -4.91 10.03
CA LEU A 9 14.65 -5.66 9.02
C LEU A 9 13.82 -6.80 9.63
N ALA A 10 14.34 -7.48 10.65
CA ALA A 10 13.58 -8.48 11.39
C ALA A 10 12.33 -7.88 12.06
N ALA A 11 12.49 -6.79 12.80
CA ALA A 11 11.38 -6.10 13.44
C ALA A 11 10.36 -5.55 12.43
N TYR A 12 10.82 -5.04 11.29
CA TYR A 12 9.95 -4.52 10.25
C TYR A 12 9.10 -5.61 9.58
N ARG A 13 9.65 -6.81 9.36
CA ARG A 13 8.88 -7.94 8.79
C ARG A 13 7.66 -8.31 9.64
N GLU A 14 7.78 -8.17 10.96
CA GLU A 14 6.69 -8.51 11.89
C GLU A 14 5.63 -7.41 11.97
N CYS A 15 6.04 -6.15 12.06
CA CYS A 15 5.11 -5.04 12.35
C CYS A 15 4.74 -4.19 11.14
N GLY A 16 5.57 -4.15 10.09
CA GLY A 16 5.41 -3.28 8.92
C GLY A 16 5.57 -1.78 9.22
N ILE A 17 6.03 -1.40 10.41
CA ILE A 17 6.08 -0.01 10.87
C ILE A 17 7.53 0.42 11.08
N VAL A 18 7.99 1.39 10.28
CA VAL A 18 9.37 1.90 10.33
C VAL A 18 9.76 2.43 11.72
N SER A 19 8.87 3.19 12.38
CA SER A 19 9.18 3.77 13.69
C SER A 19 9.32 2.72 14.80
N GLU A 20 8.52 1.65 14.75
CA GLU A 20 8.61 0.57 15.74
C GLU A 20 9.85 -0.30 15.48
N ALA A 21 10.13 -0.61 14.21
CA ALA A 21 11.35 -1.31 13.82
C ALA A 21 12.63 -0.54 14.21
N ALA A 22 12.63 0.79 14.04
CA ALA A 22 13.74 1.65 14.47
C ALA A 22 13.95 1.61 15.99
N LYS A 23 12.86 1.65 16.75
CA LYS A 23 12.89 1.55 18.22
C LYS A 23 13.43 0.20 18.69
N ILE A 24 13.00 -0.90 18.07
CA ILE A 24 13.47 -2.27 18.41
C ILE A 24 14.95 -2.45 18.06
N ALA A 25 15.39 -1.88 16.94
CA ALA A 25 16.78 -1.92 16.50
C ALA A 25 17.70 -0.90 17.19
N ASP A 26 17.18 -0.12 18.13
CA ASP A 26 17.89 0.95 18.83
C ASP A 26 18.61 1.94 17.89
N VAL A 27 17.89 2.40 16.86
CA VAL A 27 18.39 3.40 15.91
C VAL A 27 17.38 4.52 15.71
N HIS A 28 17.87 5.71 15.37
CA HIS A 28 16.99 6.78 14.92
C HIS A 28 16.40 6.46 13.54
N VAL A 29 15.13 6.80 13.30
CA VAL A 29 14.42 6.53 12.02
C VAL A 29 15.15 7.12 10.80
N SER A 30 15.83 8.26 10.94
CA SER A 30 16.65 8.82 9.84
C SER A 30 17.76 7.88 9.37
N THR A 31 18.24 7.00 10.24
CA THR A 31 19.27 5.99 9.93
C THR A 31 18.76 5.01 8.88
N HIS A 32 17.48 4.61 8.96
CA HIS A 32 16.84 3.75 7.98
C HIS A 32 16.88 4.36 6.58
N TYR A 33 16.49 5.63 6.43
CA TYR A 33 16.52 6.31 5.13
C TYR A 33 17.94 6.49 4.59
N ARG A 34 18.92 6.73 5.47
CA ARG A 34 20.33 6.78 5.07
C ARG A 34 20.84 5.42 4.58
N TRP A 35 20.39 4.31 5.16
CA TRP A 35 20.73 2.98 4.64
C TRP A 35 20.06 2.75 3.29
N LEU A 36 18.78 3.11 3.13
CA LEU A 36 18.09 3.00 1.84
C LEU A 36 18.79 3.73 0.69
N SER A 37 19.39 4.90 0.96
CA SER A 37 20.04 5.69 -0.09
C SER A 37 21.47 5.25 -0.41
N ASN A 38 22.17 4.60 0.52
CA ASN A 38 23.61 4.39 0.44
C ASN A 38 24.03 2.92 0.45
N ASP A 39 23.10 1.98 0.67
CA ASP A 39 23.37 0.55 0.78
C ASP A 39 22.33 -0.22 -0.05
N GLU A 40 22.74 -0.65 -1.24
CA GLU A 40 21.88 -1.35 -2.20
C GLU A 40 21.42 -2.72 -1.70
N ASP A 41 22.30 -3.47 -1.02
CA ASP A 41 21.99 -4.76 -0.40
C ASP A 41 20.89 -4.59 0.66
N TYR A 42 21.02 -3.58 1.52
CA TYR A 42 19.99 -3.23 2.48
C TYR A 42 18.66 -2.85 1.82
N ALA A 43 18.70 -2.04 0.75
CA ALA A 43 17.49 -1.60 0.05
C ALA A 43 16.71 -2.78 -0.56
N GLN A 44 17.40 -3.72 -1.19
CA GLN A 44 16.79 -4.95 -1.73
C GLN A 44 16.17 -5.79 -0.61
N GLN A 45 16.88 -5.97 0.51
CA GLN A 45 16.36 -6.74 1.65
C GLN A 45 15.20 -6.05 2.35
N PHE A 46 15.15 -4.72 2.35
CA PHE A 46 14.01 -3.97 2.85
C PHE A 46 12.78 -4.10 1.94
N GLN A 47 12.96 -4.17 0.63
CA GLN A 47 11.86 -4.45 -0.30
C GLN A 47 11.25 -5.83 -0.03
N GLN A 48 12.09 -6.85 0.19
CA GLN A 48 11.63 -8.18 0.58
C GLN A 48 10.90 -8.16 1.93
N ALA A 49 11.42 -7.43 2.92
CA ALA A 49 10.76 -7.25 4.21
C ALA A 49 9.40 -6.55 4.11
N GLN A 50 9.23 -5.60 3.16
CA GLN A 50 7.94 -4.99 2.87
C GLN A 50 6.92 -5.98 2.32
N ALA A 51 7.33 -6.84 1.39
CA ALA A 51 6.44 -7.88 0.87
C ALA A 51 6.01 -8.85 1.98
N GLU A 52 6.93 -9.26 2.84
CA GLU A 52 6.62 -10.14 3.97
C GLU A 52 5.68 -9.48 4.99
N ALA A 53 5.93 -8.23 5.37
CA ALA A 53 5.04 -7.49 6.27
C ALA A 53 3.64 -7.27 5.66
N ALA A 54 3.56 -7.05 4.34
CA ALA A 54 2.29 -6.94 3.64
C ALA A 54 1.51 -8.26 3.67
N ASN A 55 2.18 -9.41 3.53
CA ASN A 55 1.53 -10.72 3.62
C ASN A 55 0.84 -10.94 4.97
N VAL A 56 1.45 -10.49 6.08
CA VAL A 56 0.84 -10.57 7.43
C VAL A 56 -0.46 -9.75 7.50
N LEU A 57 -0.46 -8.54 6.92
CA LEU A 57 -1.65 -7.71 6.85
C LEU A 57 -2.74 -8.33 5.95
N GLU A 58 -2.34 -8.92 4.82
CA GLU A 58 -3.26 -9.62 3.93
C GLU A 58 -3.89 -10.85 4.57
N GLU A 59 -3.13 -11.62 5.36
CA GLU A 59 -3.65 -12.76 6.11
C GLU A 59 -4.72 -12.32 7.11
N GLU A 60 -4.45 -11.29 7.91
CA GLU A 60 -5.44 -10.77 8.86
C GLU A 60 -6.66 -10.16 8.14
N ALA A 61 -6.45 -9.50 7.00
CA ALA A 61 -7.54 -9.01 6.17
C ALA A 61 -8.42 -10.16 5.66
N ARG A 62 -7.80 -11.26 5.20
CA ARG A 62 -8.50 -12.46 4.75
C ARG A 62 -9.25 -13.12 5.90
N ARG A 63 -8.63 -13.27 7.07
CA ARG A 63 -9.29 -13.83 8.27
C ARG A 63 -10.55 -13.04 8.61
N ARG A 64 -10.47 -11.71 8.64
CA ARG A 64 -11.64 -10.84 8.91
C ARG A 64 -12.70 -10.88 7.81
N ALA A 65 -12.29 -11.00 6.55
CA ALA A 65 -13.20 -11.05 5.42
C ALA A 65 -13.94 -12.39 5.31
N VAL A 66 -13.23 -13.51 5.52
CA VAL A 66 -13.72 -14.87 5.23
C VAL A 66 -14.20 -15.61 6.48
N GLU A 67 -13.49 -15.48 7.60
CA GLU A 67 -13.86 -16.13 8.87
C GLU A 67 -14.67 -15.20 9.77
N GLY A 68 -14.42 -13.89 9.65
CA GLY A 68 -15.08 -12.86 10.46
C GLY A 68 -14.50 -12.75 11.87
N VAL A 69 -15.17 -11.95 12.69
CA VAL A 69 -14.88 -11.82 14.13
C VAL A 69 -16.14 -12.06 14.93
N ARG A 70 -16.02 -12.77 16.04
CA ARG A 70 -17.15 -12.98 16.95
C ARG A 70 -17.59 -11.65 17.54
N ARG A 71 -18.88 -11.33 17.39
CA ARG A 71 -19.53 -10.19 18.03
C ARG A 71 -20.66 -10.67 18.91
N TYR A 72 -20.42 -10.64 20.21
CA TYR A 72 -21.44 -10.91 21.21
C TYR A 72 -22.57 -9.89 21.14
N LYS A 73 -23.80 -10.36 21.39
CA LYS A 73 -24.99 -9.52 21.39
C LYS A 73 -25.46 -9.29 22.83
N PHE A 74 -25.82 -8.05 23.10
CA PHE A 74 -26.33 -7.62 24.39
C PHE A 74 -27.71 -7.00 24.21
N ASN A 75 -28.57 -7.16 25.20
CA ASN A 75 -29.86 -6.49 25.22
C ASN A 75 -29.70 -5.00 25.58
N ARG A 76 -30.82 -4.26 25.62
CA ARG A 76 -30.82 -2.82 25.93
C ARG A 76 -30.25 -2.47 27.31
N ASN A 77 -30.23 -3.42 28.23
CA ASN A 77 -29.72 -3.24 29.59
C ASN A 77 -28.26 -3.69 29.74
N GLY A 78 -27.60 -4.10 28.64
CA GLY A 78 -26.21 -4.56 28.64
C GLY A 78 -26.01 -6.01 29.07
N ALA A 79 -27.08 -6.77 29.33
CA ALA A 79 -26.96 -8.20 29.65
C ALA A 79 -26.76 -9.02 28.36
N PRO A 80 -25.95 -10.10 28.40
CA PRO A 80 -25.72 -10.94 27.23
C PRO A 80 -27.03 -11.62 26.81
N ILE A 81 -27.28 -11.63 25.50
CA ILE A 81 -28.31 -12.49 24.92
C ILE A 81 -27.77 -13.91 24.95
N LEU A 82 -28.56 -14.90 25.39
CA LEU A 82 -28.14 -16.30 25.47
C LEU A 82 -28.69 -17.09 24.29
N HIS A 83 -27.92 -18.06 23.80
CA HIS A 83 -28.38 -19.01 22.78
C HIS A 83 -29.48 -19.89 23.38
N PRO A 84 -30.65 -20.03 22.73
CA PRO A 84 -31.82 -20.67 23.33
C PRO A 84 -31.62 -22.15 23.65
N GLU A 85 -30.72 -22.84 22.94
CA GLU A 85 -30.46 -24.27 23.13
C GLU A 85 -29.31 -24.56 24.09
N THR A 86 -28.25 -23.74 24.10
CA THR A 86 -27.02 -24.04 24.84
C THR A 86 -26.90 -23.22 26.13
N GLY A 87 -27.62 -22.11 26.23
CA GLY A 87 -27.52 -21.17 27.35
C GLY A 87 -26.24 -20.32 27.37
N GLU A 88 -25.33 -20.49 26.40
CA GLU A 88 -24.11 -19.68 26.29
C GLU A 88 -24.39 -18.29 25.69
N PRO A 89 -23.53 -17.28 25.91
CA PRO A 89 -23.68 -15.97 25.27
C PRO A 89 -23.71 -16.07 23.74
N TYR A 90 -24.82 -15.61 23.15
CA TYR A 90 -25.04 -15.56 21.71
C TYR A 90 -24.09 -14.55 21.04
N TYR A 91 -23.49 -14.98 19.93
CA TYR A 91 -22.66 -14.14 19.08
C TYR A 91 -22.93 -14.45 17.61
N GLU A 92 -22.61 -13.49 16.77
CA GLU A 92 -22.56 -13.66 15.31
C GLU A 92 -21.13 -13.46 14.82
N HIS A 93 -20.77 -14.08 13.71
CA HIS A 93 -19.53 -13.72 13.01
C HIS A 93 -19.80 -12.48 12.16
N ALA A 94 -19.08 -11.40 12.47
CA ALA A 94 -19.07 -10.19 11.66
C ALA A 94 -17.96 -10.28 10.63
N TYR A 95 -18.35 -10.50 9.38
CA TYR A 95 -17.46 -10.47 8.22
C TYR A 95 -17.18 -9.03 7.77
N SER A 96 -16.11 -8.83 7.01
CA SER A 96 -15.77 -7.55 6.43
C SER A 96 -15.84 -7.59 4.90
N ASP A 97 -17.00 -7.23 4.36
CA ASP A 97 -17.22 -7.16 2.90
C ASP A 97 -16.29 -6.14 2.24
N SER A 98 -15.96 -5.04 2.93
CA SER A 98 -15.00 -4.05 2.44
C SER A 98 -13.62 -4.66 2.25
N LEU A 99 -13.12 -5.44 3.23
CA LEU A 99 -11.83 -6.14 3.09
C LEU A 99 -11.92 -7.24 2.03
N LEU A 100 -13.05 -7.93 1.91
CA LEU A 100 -13.26 -8.92 0.85
C LEU A 100 -13.13 -8.27 -0.54
N ILE A 101 -13.78 -7.11 -0.75
CA ILE A 101 -13.69 -6.36 -2.01
C ILE A 101 -12.25 -5.89 -2.29
N VAL A 102 -11.53 -5.41 -1.26
CA VAL A 102 -10.11 -5.02 -1.39
C VAL A 102 -9.25 -6.21 -1.83
N LEU A 103 -9.41 -7.37 -1.18
CA LEU A 103 -8.67 -8.58 -1.54
C LEU A 103 -8.98 -9.06 -2.96
N LEU A 104 -10.25 -9.01 -3.39
CA LEU A 104 -10.66 -9.36 -4.75
C LEU A 104 -10.02 -8.44 -5.79
N LYS A 105 -10.01 -7.13 -5.53
CA LYS A 105 -9.35 -6.12 -6.37
C LYS A 105 -7.85 -6.36 -6.50
N ALA A 106 -7.19 -6.63 -5.38
CA ALA A 106 -5.74 -6.88 -5.35
C ALA A 106 -5.36 -8.15 -6.13
N ASN A 107 -6.14 -9.23 -5.99
CA ASN A 107 -5.80 -10.54 -6.57
C ASN A 107 -6.32 -10.74 -8.01
N ASN A 108 -7.37 -10.02 -8.43
CA ASN A 108 -7.86 -10.07 -9.81
C ASN A 108 -8.37 -8.68 -10.25
N PRO A 109 -7.46 -7.72 -10.47
CA PRO A 109 -7.80 -6.35 -10.82
C PRO A 109 -8.52 -6.23 -12.16
N THR A 110 -8.24 -7.13 -13.12
CA THR A 110 -8.94 -7.14 -14.42
C THR A 110 -10.45 -7.36 -14.25
N LYS A 111 -10.87 -8.17 -13.27
CA LYS A 111 -12.28 -8.48 -13.03
C LYS A 111 -12.94 -7.54 -12.01
N PHE A 112 -12.23 -7.20 -10.94
CA PHE A 112 -12.80 -6.51 -9.78
C PHE A 112 -12.29 -5.08 -9.60
N GLY A 113 -11.26 -4.67 -10.34
CA GLY A 113 -10.67 -3.34 -10.27
C GLY A 113 -11.64 -2.23 -10.66
N ASP A 114 -11.31 -1.00 -10.24
CA ASP A 114 -12.12 0.17 -10.53
C ASP A 114 -12.05 0.54 -12.02
N LYS A 115 -13.21 0.71 -12.65
CA LYS A 115 -13.31 1.21 -14.03
C LYS A 115 -13.37 2.73 -14.00
N ILE A 116 -12.42 3.38 -14.67
CA ILE A 116 -12.39 4.83 -14.80
C ILE A 116 -12.70 5.19 -16.26
N GLU A 117 -13.84 5.83 -16.51
CA GLU A 117 -14.17 6.45 -17.79
C GLU A 117 -13.78 7.93 -17.75
N GLN A 118 -12.71 8.31 -18.45
CA GLN A 118 -12.27 9.69 -18.56
C GLN A 118 -12.79 10.32 -19.86
N THR A 119 -13.73 11.26 -19.74
CA THR A 119 -14.18 12.09 -20.87
C THR A 119 -13.39 13.39 -20.92
N HIS A 120 -12.53 13.55 -21.93
CA HIS A 120 -11.86 14.81 -22.21
C HIS A 120 -12.79 15.71 -23.02
N LYS A 121 -13.45 16.69 -22.38
CA LYS A 121 -14.12 17.79 -23.10
C LYS A 121 -13.17 18.98 -23.21
N GLY A 122 -12.33 18.96 -24.24
CA GLY A 122 -11.62 20.15 -24.71
C GLY A 122 -12.33 20.71 -25.93
N ASP A 123 -12.57 22.03 -25.95
CA ASP A 123 -12.89 22.73 -27.19
C ASP A 123 -11.70 22.58 -28.14
N GLN A 124 -11.84 21.73 -29.16
CA GLN A 124 -10.86 21.65 -30.25
C GLN A 124 -10.96 22.91 -31.09
N LYS A 125 -10.30 23.99 -30.67
CA LYS A 125 -9.95 25.14 -31.53
C LYS A 125 -8.87 26.04 -30.92
N ALA A 126 -7.65 25.53 -30.84
CA ALA A 126 -6.46 26.38 -30.95
C ALA A 126 -5.29 25.55 -31.50
N PRO A 127 -4.68 25.94 -32.62
CA PRO A 127 -3.43 25.31 -33.04
C PRO A 127 -2.35 25.57 -31.99
N VAL A 128 -1.61 24.52 -31.64
CA VAL A 128 -0.41 24.63 -30.79
C VAL A 128 0.62 25.44 -31.57
N HIS A 129 0.82 26.70 -31.18
CA HIS A 129 1.94 27.50 -31.67
C HIS A 129 3.23 27.03 -30.99
N VAL A 130 4.01 26.22 -31.71
CA VAL A 130 5.38 25.90 -31.32
C VAL A 130 6.25 27.09 -31.73
N TYR A 131 6.68 27.91 -30.76
CA TYR A 131 7.73 28.90 -31.00
C TYR A 131 9.09 28.21 -30.95
N LEU A 132 9.70 28.02 -32.11
CA LEU A 132 11.12 27.73 -32.23
C LEU A 132 11.85 29.08 -32.22
N PRO A 133 12.58 29.46 -31.15
CA PRO A 133 13.46 30.61 -31.22
C PRO A 133 14.48 30.41 -32.35
N ASP A 134 14.78 31.50 -33.06
CA ASP A 134 15.71 31.49 -34.18
C ASP A 134 17.12 31.09 -33.68
N ASN A 135 17.57 29.87 -34.00
CA ASN A 135 18.80 29.29 -33.46
C ASN A 135 20.08 29.87 -34.10
N GLY A 136 20.02 31.07 -34.68
CA GLY A 136 21.19 31.81 -35.16
C GLY A 136 22.04 31.11 -36.22
N ARG A 137 21.52 30.05 -36.86
CA ARG A 137 22.22 29.27 -37.89
C ARG A 137 21.52 29.39 -39.23
N GLY A 138 21.44 30.61 -39.72
CA GLY A 138 20.92 30.94 -41.03
C GLY A 138 21.77 32.01 -41.69
N ARG A 139 22.99 31.65 -42.13
CA ARG A 139 23.72 32.22 -43.29
C ARG A 139 25.15 31.66 -43.37
N ALA A 140 25.35 30.70 -44.26
CA ALA A 140 26.60 30.55 -45.02
C ALA A 140 26.33 29.58 -46.16
N ASN A 141 26.15 30.12 -47.37
CA ASN A 141 26.71 29.62 -48.63
C ASN A 141 26.07 30.40 -49.79
N LEU A 142 26.66 31.55 -50.07
CA LEU A 142 26.76 32.10 -51.41
C LEU A 142 28.26 32.31 -51.63
N VAL A 143 28.87 31.40 -52.39
CA VAL A 143 30.13 31.63 -53.10
C VAL A 143 29.89 31.18 -54.54
N GLU A 144 30.33 32.05 -55.44
CA GLU A 144 29.98 32.16 -56.85
C GLU A 144 30.29 30.95 -57.73
N GLY A 145 29.58 30.91 -58.86
CA GLY A 145 29.80 30.10 -60.05
C GLY A 145 28.79 30.50 -61.12
#